data_AF-A0A3M8AJB5-F1
#
_entry.id   AF-A0A3M8AJB5-F1
#
_cell.length_a   1.000
_cell.length_b   1.000
_cell.length_c   1.000
_cell.angle_alpha   90.00
_cell.angle_beta   90.00
_cell.angle_gamma   90.00
#
_symmetry.space_group_name_H-M   'P 1'
#
loop_
_entity.id
_entity.type
_entity.pdbx_description
1 polymer ?
#
loop_
_entity_poly.entity_id
_entity_poly.type
_entity_poly.pdbx_seq_one_letter_code
_entity_poly.pdbx_strand_id
1 'polypeptide(L)'
;MEYMALWFILGIIFMLLWTTKGIKGWVKAAVIVYYIVLSYVFISRKEAIYAEYHTLPVPEQFWDNNSAWVESMLGFFFVPFLLVLLFNYYGWFKAARGTAQKFWIALSIVPAGVVYACLFFIFSMYGYRP
;
A
#
# COMPACT_ATOMS: atom_id res chain seq x y z
N MET A 1 14.58 -11.03 4.56
CA MET A 1 14.13 -9.71 5.06
C MET A 1 13.72 -8.76 3.93
N GLU A 2 14.00 -9.06 2.66
CA GLU A 2 13.73 -8.18 1.50
C GLU A 2 12.29 -7.64 1.47
N TYR A 3 11.26 -8.47 1.64
CA TYR A 3 9.87 -8.01 1.51
C TYR A 3 9.22 -7.53 2.82
N MET A 4 10.01 -7.22 3.86
CA MET A 4 9.46 -6.84 5.17
C MET A 4 8.54 -5.62 5.11
N ALA A 5 8.91 -4.58 4.35
CA ALA A 5 8.08 -3.38 4.22
C ALA A 5 6.74 -3.69 3.54
N LEU A 6 6.73 -4.53 2.50
CA LEU A 6 5.49 -5.00 1.86
C LEU A 6 4.57 -5.67 2.89
N TRP A 7 5.08 -6.64 3.67
CA TRP A 7 4.27 -7.34 4.67
C TRP A 7 3.76 -6.40 5.77
N PHE A 8 4.57 -5.44 6.19
CA PHE A 8 4.18 -4.42 7.15
C PHE A 8 3.03 -3.55 6.63
N ILE A 9 3.12 -3.07 5.38
CA ILE A 9 2.08 -2.28 4.71
C ILE A 9 0.78 -3.09 4.60
N LEU A 10 0.85 -4.36 4.18
CA LEU A 10 -0.31 -5.25 4.12
C LEU A 10 -0.97 -5.43 5.48
N GLY A 11 -0.18 -5.58 6.55
CA GLY A 11 -0.69 -5.68 7.92
C GLY A 11 -1.53 -4.46 8.30
N ILE A 12 -1.06 -3.25 7.97
CA ILE A 12 -1.80 -2.00 8.19
C ILE A 12 -3.10 -1.97 7.36
N ILE A 13 -3.03 -2.30 6.07
CA ILE A 13 -4.19 -2.34 5.17
C ILE A 13 -5.26 -3.30 5.70
N PHE A 14 -4.85 -4.51 6.09
CA PHE A 14 -5.78 -5.54 6.58
C PHE A 14 -6.37 -5.16 7.94
N MET A 15 -5.59 -4.56 8.84
CA MET A 15 -6.10 -4.04 10.11
C MET A 15 -7.16 -2.95 9.89
N LEU A 16 -6.89 -1.99 8.99
CA LEU A 16 -7.84 -0.93 8.65
C LEU A 16 -9.10 -1.51 8.00
N LEU A 17 -8.95 -2.41 7.03
CA LEU A 17 -10.08 -3.07 6.38
C LEU A 17 -10.94 -3.88 7.36
N TRP A 18 -10.30 -4.60 8.30
CA TRP A 18 -10.98 -5.37 9.33
C TRP A 18 -11.83 -4.48 10.23
N THR A 19 -11.26 -3.37 10.70
CA THR A 19 -11.93 -2.38 11.56
C THR A 19 -12.96 -1.51 10.83
N THR A 20 -12.94 -1.50 9.49
CA THR A 20 -13.89 -0.75 8.67
C THR A 20 -15.32 -1.26 8.87
N LYS A 21 -16.22 -0.38 9.32
CA LYS A 21 -17.66 -0.67 9.47
C LYS A 21 -18.39 -0.38 8.16
N GLY A 22 -19.46 -1.14 7.87
CA GLY A 22 -20.32 -0.91 6.71
C GLY A 22 -19.90 -1.65 5.42
N ILE A 23 -18.73 -2.27 5.38
CA ILE A 23 -18.32 -3.15 4.28
C ILE A 23 -18.75 -4.60 4.59
N LYS A 24 -19.44 -5.24 3.64
CA LYS A 24 -19.86 -6.65 3.75
C LYS A 24 -18.61 -7.56 3.82
N GLY A 25 -18.70 -8.65 4.59
CA GLY A 25 -17.56 -9.57 4.78
C GLY A 25 -16.96 -10.11 3.48
N TRP A 26 -17.79 -10.42 2.48
CA TRP A 26 -17.31 -10.89 1.17
C TRP A 26 -16.50 -9.83 0.41
N VAL A 27 -16.83 -8.54 0.55
CA VAL A 27 -16.06 -7.45 -0.06
C VAL A 27 -14.69 -7.34 0.62
N LYS A 28 -14.65 -7.47 1.96
CA LYS A 28 -13.38 -7.52 2.70
C LYS A 28 -12.51 -8.69 2.21
N ALA A 29 -13.12 -9.87 2.05
CA ALA A 29 -12.43 -11.04 1.52
C ALA A 29 -11.89 -10.79 0.10
N ALA A 30 -12.69 -10.19 -0.78
CA ALA A 30 -12.26 -9.84 -2.14
C ALA A 30 -11.05 -8.88 -2.13
N VAL A 31 -11.05 -7.86 -1.26
CA VAL A 31 -9.90 -6.94 -1.11
C VAL A 31 -8.68 -7.66 -0.56
N ILE A 32 -8.83 -8.57 0.41
CA ILE A 32 -7.72 -9.36 0.94
C ILE A 32 -7.11 -10.23 -0.16
N VAL A 33 -7.95 -10.95 -0.91
CA VAL A 33 -7.50 -11.79 -2.04
C VAL A 33 -6.79 -10.93 -3.10
N TYR A 34 -7.33 -9.76 -3.43
CA TYR A 34 -6.70 -8.81 -4.34
C TYR A 34 -5.26 -8.48 -3.91
N TYR A 35 -5.05 -8.10 -2.65
CA TYR A 35 -3.70 -7.77 -2.17
C TYR A 35 -2.78 -8.99 -2.10
N ILE A 36 -3.29 -10.17 -1.73
CA ILE A 36 -2.48 -11.41 -1.73
C ILE A 36 -1.99 -11.73 -3.14
N VAL A 37 -2.88 -11.69 -4.14
CA VAL A 37 -2.53 -11.94 -5.54
C VAL A 37 -1.55 -10.88 -6.05
N LEU A 38 -1.82 -9.61 -5.75
CA LEU A 38 -0.95 -8.50 -6.16
C LEU A 38 0.46 -8.63 -5.56
N SER A 39 0.56 -9.01 -4.29
CA SER A 39 1.83 -9.27 -3.62
C SER A 39 2.57 -10.45 -4.21
N TYR A 40 1.86 -11.54 -4.55
CA TYR A 40 2.46 -12.66 -5.27
C TYR A 40 3.05 -12.21 -6.61
N VAL A 41 2.26 -11.50 -7.43
CA VAL A 41 2.71 -10.98 -8.75
C VAL A 41 3.92 -10.05 -8.59
N PHE A 42 3.88 -9.13 -7.62
CA PHE A 42 4.98 -8.20 -7.34
C PHE A 42 6.29 -8.95 -7.01
N ILE A 43 6.23 -9.89 -6.06
CA ILE A 43 7.38 -10.68 -5.62
C ILE A 43 7.89 -11.54 -6.77
N SER A 44 7.02 -12.31 -7.43
CA SER A 44 7.44 -13.21 -8.52
C SER A 44 8.16 -12.48 -9.65
N ARG A 45 7.67 -11.30 -10.05
CA ARG A 45 8.35 -10.53 -11.10
C ARG A 45 9.66 -9.92 -10.62
N LYS A 46 9.76 -9.45 -9.37
CA LYS A 46 11.02 -8.96 -8.80
C LYS A 46 12.08 -10.07 -8.73
N GLU A 47 11.70 -11.26 -8.27
CA GLU A 47 12.59 -12.43 -8.24
C GLU A 47 13.03 -12.83 -9.66
N ALA A 48 12.13 -12.76 -10.64
CA ALA A 48 12.48 -13.04 -12.04
C ALA A 48 13.49 -12.03 -12.60
N ILE A 49 13.29 -10.73 -12.35
CA ILE A 49 14.24 -9.68 -12.74
C ILE A 49 15.60 -9.90 -12.06
N TYR A 50 15.59 -10.23 -10.77
CA TYR A 50 16.81 -10.52 -10.03
C TYR A 50 17.56 -11.71 -10.62
N ALA A 51 16.86 -12.82 -10.91
CA ALA A 51 17.45 -14.02 -11.50
C ALA A 51 18.02 -13.78 -12.91
N GLU A 52 17.38 -12.94 -13.73
CA GLU A 52 17.81 -12.61 -15.08
C GLU A 52 19.12 -11.80 -15.10
N TYR A 53 19.29 -10.90 -14.12
CA TYR A 53 20.42 -9.97 -14.06
C TYR A 53 21.36 -10.24 -12.88
N HIS A 54 21.39 -11.47 -12.35
CA HIS A 54 22.19 -11.87 -11.19
C HIS A 54 23.69 -12.00 -11.53
N THR A 55 24.28 -10.96 -12.10
CA THR A 55 25.70 -10.88 -12.47
C THR A 55 26.32 -9.64 -11.85
N LEU A 56 27.60 -9.74 -11.47
CA LEU A 56 28.38 -8.60 -11.02
C LEU A 56 29.33 -8.13 -12.13
N PRO A 57 29.41 -6.83 -12.43
CA PRO A 57 28.62 -5.73 -11.87
C PRO A 57 27.14 -5.79 -12.28
N VAL A 58 26.25 -5.25 -11.44
CA VAL A 58 24.80 -5.23 -11.73
C VAL A 58 24.55 -4.38 -12.97
N PRO A 59 23.95 -4.93 -14.03
CA PRO A 59 23.76 -4.23 -15.30
C PRO A 59 22.72 -3.12 -15.17
N GLU A 60 22.83 -2.06 -15.98
CA GLU A 60 21.88 -0.94 -15.95
C GLU A 60 20.43 -1.40 -16.21
N GLN A 61 20.26 -2.41 -17.07
CA GLN A 61 18.94 -2.98 -17.39
C GLN A 61 18.21 -3.53 -16.15
N PHE A 62 18.94 -3.99 -15.13
CA PHE A 62 18.31 -4.43 -13.88
C PHE A 62 17.59 -3.26 -13.20
N TRP A 63 18.26 -2.12 -13.09
CA TRP A 63 17.72 -0.95 -12.41
C TRP A 63 16.52 -0.39 -13.17
N ASP A 64 16.63 -0.24 -14.49
CA ASP A 64 15.52 0.26 -15.32
C ASP A 64 14.28 -0.62 -15.20
N ASN A 65 14.45 -1.94 -15.32
CA ASN A 65 13.34 -2.89 -15.21
C ASN A 65 12.74 -2.95 -13.80
N ASN A 66 13.59 -2.92 -12.77
CA ASN A 66 13.14 -2.98 -11.38
C ASN A 66 12.41 -1.69 -10.96
N SER A 67 12.97 -0.52 -11.28
CA SER A 67 12.36 0.78 -10.98
C SER A 67 11.02 0.92 -11.70
N ALA A 68 10.95 0.62 -13.00
CA ALA A 68 9.72 0.68 -13.78
C ALA A 68 8.64 -0.27 -13.24
N TRP A 69 9.05 -1.49 -12.84
CA TRP A 69 8.11 -2.44 -12.24
C TRP A 69 7.53 -1.94 -10.92
N VAL A 70 8.38 -1.43 -10.02
CA VAL A 70 7.94 -0.89 -8.73
C VAL A 70 7.05 0.33 -8.93
N GLU A 71 7.40 1.23 -9.84
CA GLU A 71 6.59 2.40 -10.19
C GLU A 71 5.19 2.00 -10.66
N SER A 72 5.10 1.02 -11.57
CA SER A 72 3.81 0.51 -12.04
C SER A 72 2.95 -0.05 -10.91
N MET A 73 3.58 -0.66 -9.90
CA MET A 73 2.92 -1.32 -8.78
C MET A 73 2.46 -0.36 -7.67
N LEU A 74 3.08 0.82 -7.56
CA LEU A 74 2.68 1.84 -6.58
C LEU A 74 1.19 2.16 -6.67
N GLY A 75 0.69 2.42 -7.89
CA GLY A 75 -0.73 2.72 -8.11
C GLY A 75 -1.64 1.58 -7.67
N PHE A 76 -1.31 0.34 -8.02
CA PHE A 76 -2.12 -0.83 -7.68
C PHE A 76 -2.20 -1.11 -6.17
N PHE A 77 -1.14 -0.82 -5.41
CA PHE A 77 -1.18 -0.95 -3.96
C PHE A 77 -1.84 0.26 -3.27
N PHE A 78 -1.43 1.48 -3.66
CA PHE A 78 -1.71 2.66 -2.86
C PHE A 78 -3.02 3.36 -3.21
N VAL A 79 -3.55 3.20 -4.43
CA VAL A 79 -4.87 3.76 -4.78
C VAL A 79 -5.98 3.02 -4.04
N PRO A 80 -6.09 1.68 -4.05
CA PRO A 80 -7.12 1.00 -3.28
C PRO A 80 -6.96 1.21 -1.77
N PHE A 81 -5.72 1.32 -1.27
CA PHE A 81 -5.45 1.67 0.12
C PHE A 81 -6.01 3.05 0.48
N LEU A 82 -5.76 4.06 -0.36
CA LEU A 82 -6.31 5.39 -0.19
C LEU A 82 -7.85 5.39 -0.17
N LEU A 83 -8.47 4.63 -1.07
CA LEU A 83 -9.93 4.50 -1.11
C LEU A 83 -10.49 3.92 0.20
N VAL A 84 -9.84 2.90 0.78
CA VAL A 84 -10.23 2.34 2.09
C VAL A 84 -10.08 3.38 3.20
N LEU A 85 -8.98 4.14 3.22
CA LEU A 85 -8.78 5.22 4.19
C LEU A 85 -9.88 6.30 4.09
N LEU A 86 -10.12 6.81 2.88
CA LEU A 86 -11.14 7.82 2.64
C LEU A 86 -12.54 7.33 3.00
N PHE A 87 -12.86 6.07 2.69
CA PHE A 87 -14.13 5.46 3.08
C PHE A 87 -14.32 5.43 4.61
N ASN A 88 -13.27 5.08 5.36
CA ASN A 88 -13.30 5.13 6.82
C ASN A 88 -13.50 6.55 7.35
N TYR A 89 -12.73 7.52 6.85
CA TYR A 89 -12.86 8.93 7.24
C TYR A 89 -14.25 9.48 6.95
N TYR A 90 -14.81 9.17 5.78
CA TYR A 90 -16.18 9.54 5.43
C TYR A 90 -17.19 8.94 6.41
N GLY A 91 -17.05 7.65 6.73
CA GLY A 91 -17.90 6.96 7.71
C GLY A 91 -17.83 7.60 9.10
N TRP A 92 -16.63 7.89 9.61
CA TRP A 92 -16.45 8.55 10.90
C TRP A 92 -17.03 9.97 10.91
N PHE A 93 -16.80 10.74 9.85
CA PHE A 93 -17.32 12.09 9.72
C PHE A 93 -18.86 12.12 9.70
N LYS A 94 -19.49 11.17 9.01
CA LYS A 94 -20.96 11.02 8.98
C LYS A 94 -21.53 10.61 10.34
N ALA A 95 -20.81 9.77 11.09
CA ALA A 95 -21.25 9.29 12.40
C ALA A 95 -21.05 10.32 13.53
N ALA A 96 -20.18 11.31 13.34
CA ALA A 96 -19.90 12.34 14.34
C ALA A 96 -21.11 13.29 14.54
N ARG A 97 -21.53 13.44 15.80
CA ARG A 97 -22.74 14.21 16.15
C ARG A 97 -22.49 15.71 16.35
N GLY A 98 -21.25 16.11 16.66
CA GLY A 98 -20.90 17.50 16.98
C GLY A 98 -19.82 18.09 16.07
N THR A 99 -19.83 19.42 15.93
CA THR A 99 -18.84 20.17 15.12
C THR A 99 -17.41 19.97 15.62
N ALA A 100 -17.20 19.91 16.93
CA ALA A 100 -15.88 19.65 17.51
C ALA A 100 -15.35 18.26 17.14
N GLN A 101 -16.19 17.21 17.19
CA GLN A 101 -15.78 15.86 16.78
C GLN A 101 -15.41 15.80 15.30
N LYS A 102 -16.21 16.45 14.44
CA LYS A 102 -15.93 16.56 13.01
C LYS A 102 -14.61 17.29 12.74
N PHE A 103 -14.32 18.36 13.50
CA PHE A 103 -13.05 19.06 13.41
C PHE A 103 -11.87 18.16 13.78
N TRP A 104 -11.95 17.41 14.88
CA TRP A 104 -10.89 16.47 15.27
C TRP A 104 -10.67 15.35 14.26
N ILE A 105 -11.75 14.82 13.65
CA ILE A 105 -11.66 13.83 12.57
C ILE A 105 -10.98 14.44 11.34
N ALA A 106 -11.35 15.67 10.95
CA ALA A 106 -10.72 16.34 9.82
C ALA A 106 -9.23 16.62 10.10
N LEU A 107 -8.89 17.06 11.30
CA LEU A 107 -7.51 17.33 11.71
C LEU A 107 -6.66 16.05 11.69
N SER A 108 -7.22 14.90 12.09
CA SER A 108 -6.48 13.63 12.11
C SER A 108 -6.17 13.08 10.71
N ILE A 109 -6.79 13.61 9.65
CA ILE A 109 -6.42 13.28 8.26
C ILE A 109 -4.96 13.66 7.98
N VAL A 110 -4.46 14.75 8.59
CA VAL A 110 -3.09 15.22 8.37
C VAL A 110 -2.05 14.19 8.82
N PRO A 111 -2.01 13.72 10.09
CA PRO A 111 -1.06 12.68 10.47
C PRO A 111 -1.28 11.36 9.74
N ALA A 112 -2.52 10.98 9.40
CA ALA A 112 -2.77 9.79 8.60
C ALA A 112 -2.21 9.91 7.17
N GLY A 113 -2.31 11.09 6.55
CA GLY A 113 -1.72 11.40 5.26
C GLY A 113 -0.19 11.35 5.29
N VAL A 114 0.43 11.85 6.36
CA VAL A 114 1.89 11.72 6.56
C VAL A 114 2.29 10.25 6.64
N VAL A 115 1.60 9.43 7.43
CA VAL A 115 1.89 7.99 7.51
C VAL A 115 1.71 7.32 6.15
N TYR A 116 0.63 7.61 5.43
CA TYR A 116 0.40 7.10 4.08
C TYR A 116 1.56 7.45 3.13
N ALA A 117 2.00 8.72 3.13
CA ALA A 117 3.12 9.17 2.31
C ALA A 117 4.44 8.47 2.69
N CYS A 118 4.70 8.27 3.99
CA CYS A 118 5.87 7.51 4.44
C CYS A 118 5.83 6.05 3.96
N LEU A 119 4.67 5.39 4.04
CA LEU A 119 4.51 4.02 3.53
C LEU A 119 4.70 3.95 2.02
N PHE A 120 4.16 4.92 1.28
CA PHE A 120 4.35 5.06 -0.17
C PHE A 120 5.83 5.19 -0.52
N PHE A 121 6.53 6.09 0.17
CA PHE A 121 7.96 6.30 -0.02
C PHE A 121 8.77 5.05 0.29
N ILE A 122 8.53 4.41 1.44
CA ILE A 122 9.20 3.15 1.82
C ILE A 122 8.98 2.06 0.76
N PHE A 123 7.76 1.95 0.22
CA PHE A 123 7.50 0.98 -0.84
C PHE A 123 8.25 1.34 -2.14
N SER A 124 8.30 2.62 -2.52
CA SER A 124 9.03 3.05 -3.72
C SER A 124 10.54 2.74 -3.66
N MET A 125 11.11 2.64 -2.45
CA MET A 125 12.51 2.24 -2.26
C MET A 125 12.82 0.82 -2.77
N TYR A 126 11.81 -0.02 -2.99
CA TYR A 126 12.02 -1.30 -3.69
C TYR A 126 12.54 -1.15 -5.12
N GLY A 127 12.32 0.02 -5.74
CA GLY A 127 12.76 0.39 -7.07
C GLY A 127 14.01 1.27 -7.07
N TYR A 128 14.62 1.53 -5.92
CA TYR A 128 15.74 2.48 -5.81
C TYR A 128 17.00 1.96 -6.50
N ARG A 129 17.67 2.84 -7.25
CA ARG A 129 19.02 2.64 -7.83
C ARG A 129 20.04 3.38 -6.95
N PRO A 130 20.95 2.67 -6.26
CA PRO A 130 21.97 3.25 -5.39
C PRO A 130 23.10 3.95 -6.14
#